data_AF-A0A4S0N539-F1
#
_entry.id   AF-A0A4S0N539-F1
#
_cell.length_a   1.000
_cell.length_b   1.000
_cell.length_c   1.000
_cell.angle_alpha   90.00
_cell.angle_beta   90.00
_cell.angle_gamma   90.00
#
_symmetry.space_group_name_H-M   'P 1'
#
loop_
_entity.id
_entity.type
_entity.pdbx_description
1 polymer ?
#
loop_
_entity_poly.entity_id
_entity_poly.type
_entity_poly.pdbx_seq_one_letter_code
_entity_poly.pdbx_strand_id
1 'polypeptide(L)'
;SSLINEPGFIDYFHQASPVEELSLLKIGSRPARRFGARDISDLRAIPWVFAWSQNRHLLTNWYGIGSALSAFVTVRGEAGRELLARMFEHSRFFRLIVDEAEKTLYQSDMEIARLYAGLVSDSDAAQRIYARIA
;
A
#
# COMPACT_ATOMS: atom_id res chain seq x y z
N SER A 1 3.64 -12.03 -9.14
CA SER A 1 3.57 -10.74 -9.85
C SER A 1 3.40 -9.63 -8.82
N SER A 2 4.15 -8.53 -8.93
CA SER A 2 4.04 -7.37 -8.01
C SER A 2 2.74 -6.59 -8.28
N LEU A 3 2.14 -6.03 -7.23
CA LEU A 3 0.86 -5.31 -7.31
C LEU A 3 0.87 -4.18 -8.35
N ILE A 4 1.97 -3.40 -8.38
CA ILE A 4 2.12 -2.26 -9.28
C ILE A 4 2.16 -2.65 -10.77
N ASN A 5 2.43 -3.92 -11.07
CA ASN A 5 2.49 -4.45 -12.42
C ASN A 5 1.18 -5.16 -12.82
N GLU A 6 0.17 -5.18 -11.96
CA GLU A 6 -1.13 -5.73 -12.31
C GLU A 6 -1.80 -4.87 -13.40
N PRO A 7 -2.37 -5.48 -14.45
CA PRO A 7 -3.10 -4.74 -15.48
C PRO A 7 -4.23 -3.89 -14.87
N GLY A 8 -4.24 -2.60 -15.21
CA GLY A 8 -5.21 -1.63 -14.68
C GLY A 8 -4.84 -1.01 -13.33
N PHE A 9 -3.66 -1.32 -12.75
CA PHE A 9 -3.27 -0.78 -11.45
C PHE A 9 -3.18 0.75 -11.41
N ILE A 10 -2.65 1.37 -12.47
CA ILE A 10 -2.53 2.83 -12.55
C ILE A 10 -3.92 3.47 -12.55
N ASP A 11 -4.84 2.95 -13.37
CA ASP A 11 -6.22 3.45 -13.42
C ASP A 11 -6.97 3.23 -12.11
N TYR A 12 -6.76 2.07 -11.48
CA TYR A 12 -7.26 1.80 -10.13
C TYR A 12 -6.74 2.83 -9.13
N PHE A 13 -5.44 3.09 -9.10
CA PHE A 13 -4.85 4.08 -8.20
C PHE A 13 -5.43 5.48 -8.42
N HIS A 14 -5.56 5.91 -9.68
CA HIS A 14 -6.11 7.24 -10.00
C HIS A 14 -7.59 7.39 -9.66
N GLN A 15 -8.40 6.34 -9.79
CA GLN A 15 -9.85 6.42 -9.60
C GLN A 15 -10.29 6.01 -8.19
N ALA A 16 -9.59 5.06 -7.55
CA ALA A 16 -9.85 4.65 -6.17
C ALA A 16 -9.14 5.54 -5.14
N SER A 17 -8.42 6.58 -5.55
CA SER A 17 -7.82 7.55 -4.63
C SER A 17 -7.99 8.96 -5.16
N PRO A 18 -8.03 9.98 -4.30
CA PRO A 18 -8.20 11.36 -4.74
C PRO A 18 -6.87 11.98 -5.23
N VAL A 19 -5.96 11.19 -5.81
CA VAL A 19 -4.59 11.67 -6.14
C VAL A 19 -4.60 12.84 -7.13
N GLU A 20 -5.53 12.82 -8.09
CA GLU A 20 -5.68 13.91 -9.07
C GLU A 20 -6.26 15.15 -8.40
N GLU A 21 -7.32 15.00 -7.60
CA GLU A 21 -7.96 16.09 -6.87
C GLU A 21 -6.98 16.74 -5.88
N LEU A 22 -6.19 15.93 -5.19
CA LEU A 22 -5.13 16.39 -4.28
C LEU A 22 -4.07 17.24 -4.99
N SER A 23 -3.83 17.00 -6.29
CA SER A 23 -2.91 17.82 -7.09
C SER A 23 -3.49 19.19 -7.44
N LEU A 24 -4.82 19.32 -7.48
CA LEU A 24 -5.54 20.56 -7.73
C LEU A 24 -5.66 21.42 -6.48
N LEU A 25 -5.74 20.78 -5.32
CA LEU A 25 -5.74 21.45 -4.03
C LEU A 25 -4.33 21.98 -3.75
N LYS A 26 -4.17 23.30 -3.59
CA LYS A 26 -2.89 23.98 -3.30
C LYS A 26 -2.37 23.71 -1.88
N ILE A 27 -2.38 22.44 -1.45
CA ILE A 27 -2.02 21.97 -0.11
C ILE A 27 -0.49 21.79 0.01
N GLY A 28 0.20 21.57 -1.11
CA GLY A 28 1.66 21.41 -1.17
C GLY A 28 2.39 22.61 -1.76
N SER A 29 3.61 22.87 -1.28
CA SER A 29 4.53 23.86 -1.88
C SER A 29 5.22 23.38 -3.15
N ARG A 30 5.11 22.08 -3.47
CA ARG A 30 5.78 21.41 -4.59
C ARG A 30 4.77 20.72 -5.51
N PRO A 31 5.06 20.61 -6.82
CA PRO A 31 4.23 19.85 -7.74
C PRO A 31 4.15 18.36 -7.33
N ALA A 32 2.96 17.76 -7.49
CA ALA A 32 2.72 16.36 -7.16
C ALA A 32 3.47 15.38 -8.10
N ARG A 33 3.63 15.75 -9.36
CA ARG A 33 4.35 14.97 -10.38
C ARG A 33 5.61 15.68 -10.85
N ARG A 34 6.55 14.92 -11.41
CA ARG A 34 7.64 15.48 -12.23
C ARG A 34 7.06 15.98 -13.56
N PHE A 35 7.65 17.01 -14.16
CA PHE A 35 7.15 17.63 -15.41
C PHE A 35 7.05 16.58 -16.54
N GLY A 36 5.91 16.51 -17.24
CA GLY A 36 5.72 15.64 -18.42
C GLY A 36 5.19 14.22 -18.16
N ALA A 37 4.81 13.89 -16.93
CA ALA A 37 4.62 12.53 -16.44
C ALA A 37 3.19 11.94 -16.55
N ARG A 38 3.07 10.69 -17.05
CA ARG A 38 1.83 9.89 -17.07
C ARG A 38 1.89 8.59 -16.26
N ASP A 39 3.05 8.23 -15.73
CA ASP A 39 3.29 6.94 -15.08
C ASP A 39 3.53 7.07 -13.56
N ILE A 40 3.33 5.98 -12.83
CA ILE A 40 3.50 5.92 -11.37
C ILE A 40 4.93 6.19 -10.93
N SER A 41 5.90 5.86 -11.80
CA SER A 41 7.34 6.07 -11.59
C SER A 41 7.73 7.55 -11.46
N ASP A 42 6.86 8.45 -11.93
CA ASP A 42 7.05 9.89 -11.87
C ASP A 42 6.33 10.57 -10.69
N LEU A 43 5.51 9.81 -9.95
CA LEU A 43 4.81 10.30 -8.78
C LEU A 43 5.78 10.47 -7.61
N ARG A 44 5.69 11.60 -6.90
CA ARG A 44 6.51 11.80 -5.70
C ARG A 44 5.98 10.96 -4.54
N ALA A 45 6.88 10.60 -3.63
CA ALA A 45 6.53 9.78 -2.45
C ALA A 45 5.41 10.38 -1.59
N ILE A 46 5.37 11.70 -1.41
CA ILE A 46 4.33 12.35 -0.59
C ILE A 46 2.93 12.16 -1.21
N PRO A 47 2.66 12.57 -2.47
CA PRO A 47 1.40 12.28 -3.15
C PRO A 47 1.02 10.79 -3.15
N TRP A 48 2.00 9.90 -3.36
CA TRP A 48 1.78 8.46 -3.34
C TRP A 48 1.23 7.96 -1.99
N VAL A 49 1.94 8.25 -0.90
CA VAL A 49 1.53 7.85 0.46
C VAL A 49 0.23 8.53 0.85
N PHE A 50 0.09 9.83 0.52
CA PHE A 50 -1.08 10.61 0.91
C PHE A 50 -2.36 10.12 0.24
N ALA A 51 -2.32 9.77 -1.05
CA ALA A 51 -3.46 9.21 -1.78
C ALA A 51 -3.98 7.91 -1.15
N TRP A 52 -3.10 6.97 -0.80
CA TRP A 52 -3.48 5.72 -0.11
C TRP A 52 -3.97 5.93 1.33
N SER A 53 -3.59 7.05 1.94
CA SER A 53 -4.06 7.41 3.28
C SER A 53 -5.51 7.91 3.24
N GLN A 54 -5.89 8.61 2.17
CA GLN A 54 -7.26 9.12 1.99
C GLN A 54 -8.27 7.99 1.72
N ASN A 55 -7.91 7.00 0.91
CA ASN A 55 -8.82 5.90 0.52
C ASN A 55 -8.81 4.70 1.48
N ARG A 56 -8.19 4.85 2.66
CA ARG A 56 -8.13 3.86 3.75
C ARG A 56 -7.49 2.51 3.42
N HIS A 57 -6.80 2.39 2.27
CA HIS A 57 -5.98 1.21 2.01
C HIS A 57 -4.67 1.24 2.80
N LEU A 58 -4.04 2.42 2.93
CA LEU A 58 -2.73 2.63 3.57
C LEU A 58 -1.62 1.64 3.13
N LEU A 59 -1.65 1.22 1.85
CA LEU A 59 -0.79 0.15 1.31
C LEU A 59 0.71 0.30 1.61
N THR A 60 1.20 1.54 1.68
CA THR A 60 2.64 1.84 1.69
C THR A 60 3.38 1.33 2.92
N ASN A 61 2.70 1.06 4.03
CA ASN A 61 3.38 0.69 5.27
C ASN A 61 3.21 -0.78 5.66
N TRP A 62 2.33 -1.53 4.99
CA TRP A 62 2.04 -2.92 5.38
C TRP A 62 2.05 -3.91 4.20
N TYR A 63 1.76 -3.45 2.98
CA TYR A 63 1.60 -4.34 1.84
C TYR A 63 2.90 -5.12 1.55
N GLY A 64 2.80 -6.45 1.51
CA GLY A 64 3.92 -7.35 1.27
C GLY A 64 4.66 -7.85 2.53
N ILE A 65 4.50 -7.22 3.70
CA ILE A 65 5.17 -7.66 4.94
C ILE A 65 4.71 -9.07 5.31
N GLY A 66 3.39 -9.32 5.35
CA GLY A 66 2.84 -10.65 5.66
C GLY A 66 3.33 -11.73 4.70
N SER A 67 3.39 -11.43 3.40
CA SER A 67 3.93 -12.35 2.38
C SER A 67 5.41 -12.66 2.61
N ALA A 68 6.22 -11.64 2.94
CA ALA A 68 7.65 -11.83 3.22
C ALA A 68 7.88 -12.69 4.47
N LEU A 69 7.15 -12.43 5.55
CA LEU A 69 7.20 -13.22 6.79
C LEU A 69 6.77 -14.67 6.53
N SER A 70 5.65 -14.86 5.82
CA SER A 70 5.17 -16.21 5.46
C SER A 70 6.20 -16.96 4.61
N ALA A 71 6.76 -16.32 3.58
CA ALA A 71 7.76 -16.93 2.72
C ALA A 71 9.02 -17.32 3.50
N PHE A 72 9.46 -16.46 4.43
CA PHE A 72 10.60 -16.76 5.30
C PHE A 72 10.35 -18.00 6.16
N VAL A 73 9.18 -18.09 6.80
CA VAL A 73 8.79 -19.26 7.61
C VAL A 73 8.66 -20.51 6.76
N THR A 74 8.08 -20.44 5.56
CA THR A 74 7.99 -21.58 4.64
C THR A 74 9.37 -22.15 4.28
N VAL A 75 10.37 -21.30 4.05
CA VAL A 75 11.73 -21.73 3.69
C VAL A 75 12.54 -22.21 4.90
N ARG A 76 12.34 -21.59 6.08
CA ARG A 76 13.17 -21.81 7.27
C ARG A 76 12.53 -22.73 8.32
N GLY A 77 11.27 -23.09 8.14
CA GLY A 77 10.50 -23.88 9.10
C GLY A 77 10.39 -23.22 10.47
N GLU A 78 10.27 -24.05 11.50
CA GLU A 78 10.07 -23.58 12.88
C GLU A 78 11.23 -22.70 13.39
N ALA A 79 12.48 -23.04 13.01
CA ALA A 79 13.64 -22.23 13.37
C ALA A 79 13.55 -20.79 12.83
N GLY A 80 12.92 -20.59 11.66
CA GLY A 80 12.64 -19.27 11.12
C GLY A 80 11.59 -18.51 11.93
N ARG A 81 10.52 -19.20 12.32
CA ARG A 81 9.47 -18.62 13.18
C ARG A 81 10.03 -18.18 14.54
N GLU A 82 10.81 -19.04 15.19
CA GLU A 82 11.48 -18.71 16.45
C GLU A 82 12.45 -17.54 16.30
N LEU A 83 13.19 -17.46 15.18
CA LEU A 83 14.07 -16.33 14.92
C LEU A 83 13.28 -15.02 14.80
N LEU A 84 12.16 -15.01 14.07
CA LEU A 84 11.30 -13.83 13.96
C LEU A 84 10.75 -13.41 15.33
N ALA A 85 10.33 -14.36 16.17
CA ALA A 85 9.89 -14.10 17.53
C ALA A 85 11.01 -13.49 18.39
N ARG A 86 12.22 -14.07 18.36
CA ARG A 86 13.39 -13.51 19.07
C ARG A 86 13.78 -12.13 18.55
N MET A 87 13.70 -11.90 17.24
CA MET A 87 13.96 -10.57 16.66
C MET A 87 12.92 -9.56 17.14
N PHE A 88 11.64 -9.94 17.19
CA PHE A 88 10.60 -9.08 17.76
C PHE A 88 10.84 -8.81 19.25
N GLU A 89 11.32 -9.79 20.02
CA GLU A 89 11.58 -9.64 21.45
C GLU A 89 12.83 -8.80 21.77
N HIS A 90 13.90 -8.95 21.00
CA HIS A 90 15.22 -8.44 21.38
C HIS A 90 15.79 -7.38 20.42
N SER A 91 15.30 -7.29 19.17
CA SER A 91 15.73 -6.25 18.23
C SER A 91 14.73 -5.09 18.22
N ARG A 92 15.13 -3.96 18.82
CA ARG A 92 14.33 -2.73 18.79
C ARG A 92 13.99 -2.27 17.37
N PHE A 93 14.92 -2.46 16.43
CA PHE A 93 14.70 -2.09 15.03
C PHE A 93 13.65 -2.97 14.36
N PHE A 94 13.73 -4.29 14.55
CA PHE A 94 12.75 -5.20 13.97
C PHE A 94 11.36 -5.00 14.58
N ARG A 95 11.30 -4.84 15.92
CA ARG A 95 10.05 -4.50 16.61
C ARG A 95 9.42 -3.23 16.03
N LEU A 96 10.20 -2.15 15.85
CA LEU A 96 9.69 -0.90 15.28
C LEU A 96 9.05 -1.10 13.90
N ILE A 97 9.62 -1.94 13.03
CA ILE A 97 9.04 -2.23 11.70
C ILE A 97 7.68 -2.93 11.85
N VAL A 98 7.60 -3.91 12.76
CA VAL A 98 6.36 -4.66 13.01
C VAL A 98 5.30 -3.75 13.64
N ASP A 99 5.67 -2.93 14.63
CA ASP A 99 4.77 -1.99 15.30
C ASP A 99 4.20 -0.96 14.31
N GLU A 100 5.02 -0.45 13.37
CA GLU A 100 4.55 0.48 12.33
C GLU A 100 3.56 -0.18 11.36
N ALA A 101 3.80 -1.45 11.02
CA ALA A 101 2.88 -2.23 10.19
C ALA A 101 1.55 -2.48 10.94
N GLU A 102 1.61 -2.90 12.20
CA GLU A 102 0.44 -3.14 13.06
C GLU A 102 -0.41 -1.87 13.24
N LYS A 103 0.24 -0.75 13.58
CA LYS A 103 -0.43 0.56 13.68
C LYS A 103 -1.13 0.94 12.37
N THR A 104 -0.48 0.70 11.22
CA THR A 104 -1.08 1.04 9.93
C THR A 104 -2.25 0.12 9.59
N LEU A 105 -2.15 -1.18 9.90
CA LEU A 105 -3.27 -2.12 9.76
C LEU A 105 -4.45 -1.74 10.65
N TYR A 106 -4.20 -1.24 11.86
CA TYR A 106 -5.26 -0.72 12.72
C TYR A 106 -5.95 0.53 12.13
N GLN A 107 -5.21 1.34 11.37
CA GLN A 107 -5.75 2.52 10.70
C GLN A 107 -6.44 2.19 9.36
N SER A 108 -6.14 1.05 8.74
CA SER A 108 -6.76 0.69 7.47
C SER A 108 -8.20 0.25 7.67
N ASP A 109 -9.01 0.48 6.64
CA ASP A 109 -10.43 0.12 6.65
C ASP A 109 -10.76 -0.44 5.27
N MET A 110 -10.85 -1.77 5.18
CA MET A 110 -11.08 -2.45 3.91
C MET A 110 -12.52 -2.27 3.42
N GLU A 111 -13.48 -1.92 4.29
CA GLU A 111 -14.85 -1.61 3.88
C GLU A 111 -14.90 -0.26 3.18
N ILE A 112 -14.28 0.77 3.76
CA ILE A 112 -14.14 2.09 3.10
C ILE A 112 -13.30 1.96 1.83
N ALA A 113 -12.18 1.22 1.88
CA ALA A 113 -11.36 0.96 0.69
C ALA A 113 -12.18 0.35 -0.45
N ARG A 114 -13.12 -0.55 -0.14
CA ARG A 114 -14.02 -1.15 -1.13
C ARG A 114 -14.98 -0.14 -1.74
N LEU A 115 -15.47 0.83 -0.96
CA LEU A 115 -16.30 1.92 -1.50
C LEU A 115 -15.52 2.76 -2.52
N TYR A 116 -14.26 3.08 -2.21
CA TYR A 116 -13.36 3.77 -3.15
C TYR A 116 -13.04 2.93 -4.38
N ALA A 117 -12.80 1.62 -4.22
CA ALA A 117 -12.61 0.70 -5.34
C ALA A 117 -13.84 0.68 -6.28
N GLY A 118 -15.04 0.88 -5.73
CA GLY A 118 -16.27 1.00 -6.51
C GLY A 118 -16.39 2.26 -7.38
N LEU A 119 -15.49 3.23 -7.24
CA LEU A 119 -15.41 4.42 -8.12
C LEU A 119 -14.65 4.14 -9.41
N VAL A 120 -13.93 3.02 -9.48
CA VAL A 120 -13.14 2.64 -10.66
C VAL A 120 -14.07 2.15 -11.76
N SER A 121 -13.93 2.73 -12.95
CA SER A 121 -14.78 2.45 -14.11
C SER A 121 -14.63 1.03 -14.66
N ASP A 122 -13.41 0.47 -14.64
CA ASP A 122 -13.18 -0.95 -14.93
C ASP A 122 -13.45 -1.78 -13.67
N SER A 123 -14.67 -2.31 -13.57
CA SER A 123 -15.11 -3.12 -12.43
C SER A 123 -14.29 -4.41 -12.26
N ASP A 124 -13.81 -5.01 -13.35
CA ASP A 124 -13.06 -6.26 -13.30
C ASP A 124 -11.64 -6.01 -12.77
N ALA A 125 -10.98 -4.95 -13.25
CA ALA A 125 -9.71 -4.53 -12.68
C ALA A 125 -9.87 -4.13 -11.21
N ALA A 126 -10.93 -3.40 -10.87
CA ALA A 126 -11.21 -2.99 -9.50
C ALA A 126 -11.33 -4.18 -8.54
N GLN A 127 -12.15 -5.17 -8.89
CA GLN A 127 -12.33 -6.37 -8.07
C GLN A 127 -11.04 -7.18 -7.94
N ARG A 128 -10.31 -7.40 -9.05
CA ARG A 128 -9.05 -8.16 -9.03
C ARG A 128 -7.98 -7.50 -8.18
N ILE A 129 -7.81 -6.19 -8.31
CA ILE A 129 -6.78 -5.44 -7.59
C ILE A 129 -7.14 -5.32 -6.11
N TYR A 130 -8.40 -5.01 -5.79
CA TYR A 130 -8.87 -4.99 -4.40
C TYR A 130 -8.71 -6.36 -3.73
N ALA A 131 -9.08 -7.45 -4.40
CA ALA A 131 -8.94 -8.81 -3.85
C ALA A 131 -7.49 -9.27 -3.68
N ARG A 132 -6.53 -8.61 -4.33
CA ARG A 132 -5.09 -8.85 -4.06
C ARG A 132 -4.58 -8.08 -2.84
N ILE A 133 -5.30 -7.03 -2.44
CA ILE A 133 -4.97 -6.20 -1.30
C ILE A 133 -5.61 -6.78 -0.03
N ALA A 134 -6.91 -7.08 -0.09
CA ALA A 134 -7.72 -7.55 1.04
C ALA A 134 -7.55 -9.04 1.34
#